data_AF-A0A7X8LAH5-F1
#
_entry.id   AF-A0A7X8LAH5-F1
#
_cell.length_a   1.000
_cell.length_b   1.000
_cell.length_c   1.000
_cell.angle_alpha   90.00
_cell.angle_beta   90.00
_cell.angle_gamma   90.00
#
_symmetry.space_group_name_H-M   'P 1'
#
loop_
_entity.id
_entity.type
_entity.pdbx_description
1 polymer ?
#
loop_
_entity_poly.entity_id
_entity_poly.type
_entity_poly.pdbx_seq_one_letter_code
_entity_poly.pdbx_strand_id
1 'polypeptide(L)'
;MTNQMSMEKTRKIKEKFSYQKTKNGTVKKIIRNWQLYLFILPALVYFLIFCYGPMYGIQIAFKDFIATKGIWGSPWVGFKHFRNFFGIHSFKIIIKNTLSLSIYALLAGFPMPIILALLLNEVKSNKFKKLV
;
A
#
# COMPACT_ATOMS: atom_id res chain seq x y z
N MET A 1 -40.35 52.57 -20.97
CA MET A 1 -39.19 52.11 -20.17
C MET A 1 -39.47 50.91 -19.26
N THR A 2 -40.73 50.49 -19.07
CA THR A 2 -41.14 49.43 -18.12
C THR A 2 -40.85 47.98 -18.57
N ASN A 3 -40.79 47.70 -19.88
CA ASN A 3 -40.62 46.33 -20.40
C ASN A 3 -39.18 45.80 -20.42
N GLN A 4 -38.16 46.66 -20.32
CA GLN A 4 -36.76 46.20 -20.28
C GLN A 4 -36.34 45.76 -18.87
N MET A 5 -36.86 46.42 -17.84
CA MET A 5 -36.57 46.10 -16.44
C MET A 5 -37.19 44.74 -16.00
N SER A 6 -38.34 44.36 -16.59
CA SER A 6 -38.98 43.07 -16.36
C SER A 6 -38.19 41.90 -16.97
N MET A 7 -37.61 42.08 -18.16
CA MET A 7 -36.87 41.03 -18.87
C MET A 7 -35.50 40.73 -18.24
N GLU A 8 -34.84 41.73 -17.65
CA GLU A 8 -33.59 41.55 -16.91
C GLU A 8 -33.82 40.80 -15.59
N LYS A 9 -34.94 41.07 -14.90
CA LYS A 9 -35.31 40.38 -13.66
C LYS A 9 -35.56 38.88 -13.91
N THR A 10 -36.25 38.55 -15.01
CA THR A 10 -36.49 37.16 -15.42
C THR A 10 -35.19 36.45 -15.83
N ARG A 11 -34.26 37.15 -16.50
CA ARG A 11 -32.92 36.61 -16.82
C ARG A 11 -32.08 36.32 -15.57
N LYS A 12 -32.04 37.23 -14.61
CA LYS A 12 -31.30 37.02 -13.34
C LYS A 12 -31.91 35.90 -12.50
N ILE A 13 -33.24 35.73 -12.51
CA ILE A 13 -33.90 34.60 -11.85
C ILE A 13 -33.49 33.29 -12.53
N LYS A 14 -33.46 33.24 -13.87
CA LYS A 14 -33.06 32.03 -14.62
C LYS A 14 -31.58 31.67 -14.41
N GLU A 15 -30.69 32.65 -14.33
CA GLU A 15 -29.28 32.43 -13.98
C GLU A 15 -29.11 31.94 -12.54
N LYS A 16 -29.87 32.48 -11.58
CA LYS A 16 -29.83 32.05 -10.18
C LYS A 16 -30.35 30.62 -9.98
N PHE A 17 -31.23 30.14 -10.85
CA PHE A 17 -31.72 28.75 -10.87
C PHE A 17 -30.77 27.75 -11.55
N SER A 18 -29.92 28.20 -12.49
CA SER A 18 -28.99 27.30 -13.22
C SER A 18 -27.70 26.97 -12.47
N TYR A 19 -27.43 27.57 -11.30
CA TYR A 19 -26.20 27.34 -10.52
C TYR A 19 -26.49 26.85 -9.08
N GLN A 20 -27.37 25.87 -8.93
CA GLN A 20 -27.49 25.08 -7.70
C GLN A 20 -26.92 23.69 -7.95
N LYS A 21 -25.59 23.61 -8.05
CA LYS A 21 -24.86 22.34 -8.12
C LYS A 21 -24.84 21.72 -6.72
N THR A 22 -25.79 20.84 -6.45
CA THR A 22 -25.87 20.01 -5.24
C THR A 22 -24.51 19.38 -4.92
N LYS A 23 -23.86 19.89 -3.87
CA LYS A 23 -22.59 19.37 -3.31
C LYS A 23 -22.73 18.03 -2.56
N ASN A 24 -23.88 17.36 -2.66
CA ASN A 24 -24.17 16.13 -1.89
C ASN A 24 -23.94 14.83 -2.69
N GLY A 25 -23.19 14.89 -3.79
CA GLY A 25 -22.98 13.76 -4.70
C GLY A 25 -21.99 12.70 -4.21
N THR A 26 -21.05 13.02 -3.31
CA THR A 26 -19.97 12.08 -2.94
C THR A 26 -20.42 11.08 -1.89
N VAL A 27 -21.07 11.54 -0.81
CA VAL A 27 -21.59 10.67 0.25
C VAL A 27 -22.71 9.76 -0.27
N LYS A 28 -23.59 10.30 -1.13
CA LYS A 28 -24.67 9.51 -1.75
C LYS A 28 -24.13 8.44 -2.72
N LYS A 29 -22.98 8.67 -3.35
CA LYS A 29 -22.27 7.66 -4.17
C LYS A 29 -21.60 6.58 -3.32
N ILE A 30 -21.00 6.94 -2.19
CA ILE A 30 -20.37 5.99 -1.25
C ILE A 30 -21.43 5.05 -0.67
N ILE A 31 -22.57 5.60 -0.21
CA ILE A 31 -23.68 4.81 0.33
C ILE A 31 -24.28 3.89 -0.75
N ARG A 32 -24.42 4.38 -1.99
CA ARG A 32 -24.90 3.55 -3.12
C ARG A 32 -23.97 2.38 -3.44
N ASN A 33 -22.68 2.52 -3.18
CA ASN A 33 -21.66 1.51 -3.45
C ASN A 33 -21.20 0.76 -2.19
N TRP A 34 -21.96 0.82 -1.09
CA TRP A 34 -21.60 0.20 0.20
C TRP A 34 -21.24 -1.28 0.10
N GLN A 35 -21.89 -2.02 -0.80
CA GLN A 35 -21.61 -3.44 -1.05
C GLN A 35 -20.15 -3.70 -1.48
N LEU A 36 -19.57 -2.82 -2.30
CA LEU A 36 -18.16 -2.93 -2.71
C LEU A 36 -17.21 -2.71 -1.52
N TYR A 37 -17.54 -1.75 -0.66
CA TYR A 37 -16.76 -1.50 0.56
C TYR A 37 -16.87 -2.66 1.54
N LEU A 38 -18.05 -3.26 1.69
CA LEU A 38 -18.25 -4.44 2.53
C LEU A 38 -17.42 -5.65 2.05
N PHE A 39 -17.26 -5.81 0.73
CA PHE A 39 -16.47 -6.89 0.15
C PHE A 39 -14.96 -6.71 0.39
N ILE A 40 -14.47 -5.45 0.39
CA ILE A 40 -13.06 -5.11 0.66
C ILE A 40 -12.75 -5.10 2.17
N LEU A 41 -13.77 -4.82 3.00
CA LEU A 41 -13.64 -4.71 4.45
C LEU A 41 -12.90 -5.89 5.13
N PRO A 42 -13.21 -7.18 4.86
CA PRO A 42 -12.48 -8.27 5.50
C PRO A 42 -10.99 -8.28 5.16
N ALA A 43 -10.61 -7.99 3.91
CA ALA A 43 -9.21 -7.87 3.52
C ALA A 43 -8.54 -6.69 4.24
N LEU A 44 -9.21 -5.54 4.30
CA LEU A 44 -8.69 -4.36 4.96
C LEU A 44 -8.50 -4.57 6.48
N VAL A 45 -9.47 -5.18 7.15
CA VAL A 45 -9.37 -5.53 8.57
C VAL A 45 -8.22 -6.50 8.82
N TYR A 46 -8.05 -7.51 7.95
CA TYR A 46 -6.92 -8.42 8.03
C TYR A 46 -5.58 -7.67 7.95
N PHE A 47 -5.40 -6.78 6.96
CA PHE A 47 -4.18 -5.98 6.85
C PHE A 47 -3.96 -5.08 8.07
N LEU A 48 -5.00 -4.44 8.60
CA LEU A 48 -4.88 -3.58 9.77
C LEU A 48 -4.41 -4.35 11.00
N ILE A 49 -4.98 -5.53 11.26
CA ILE A 49 -4.65 -6.31 12.45
C ILE A 49 -3.31 -7.02 12.30
N PHE A 50 -3.07 -7.69 11.16
CA PHE A 50 -1.92 -8.59 11.00
C PHE A 50 -0.71 -7.94 10.33
N CYS A 51 -0.89 -6.92 9.49
CA CYS A 51 0.24 -6.21 8.89
C CYS A 51 0.58 -4.94 9.65
N TYR A 52 -0.40 -4.07 9.94
CA TYR A 52 -0.15 -2.81 10.64
C TYR A 52 -0.07 -2.95 12.16
N GLY A 53 -0.81 -3.88 12.76
CA GLY A 53 -0.74 -4.16 14.20
C GLY A 53 0.69 -4.45 14.67
N PRO A 54 1.39 -5.45 14.09
CA PRO A 54 2.77 -5.76 14.46
C PRO A 54 3.76 -4.62 14.22
N MET A 55 3.50 -3.71 13.27
CA MET A 55 4.36 -2.55 13.03
C MET A 55 4.44 -1.60 14.22
N TYR A 56 3.47 -1.64 15.15
CA TYR A 56 3.57 -0.94 16.43
C TYR A 56 4.84 -1.36 17.21
N GLY A 57 5.27 -2.62 17.10
CA GLY A 57 6.45 -3.16 17.75
C GLY A 57 7.78 -2.57 17.27
N ILE A 58 7.81 -1.86 16.13
CA ILE A 58 9.04 -1.23 15.60
C ILE A 58 9.63 -0.22 16.59
N GLN A 59 8.81 0.33 17.49
CA GLN A 59 9.24 1.23 18.56
C GLN A 59 10.28 0.59 19.51
N ILE A 60 10.30 -0.74 19.62
CA ILE A 60 11.27 -1.49 20.44
C ILE A 60 12.71 -1.22 19.98
N ALA A 61 12.95 -0.97 18.69
CA ALA A 61 14.27 -0.64 18.18
C ALA A 61 14.87 0.64 18.78
N PHE A 62 14.04 1.51 19.39
CA PHE A 62 14.45 2.76 20.02
C PHE A 62 14.38 2.73 21.55
N LYS A 63 13.97 1.61 22.15
CA LYS A 63 13.79 1.45 23.60
C LYS A 63 14.68 0.33 24.15
N ASP A 64 15.08 0.44 25.41
CA ASP A 64 15.71 -0.68 26.13
C ASP A 64 14.60 -1.59 26.64
N PHE A 65 14.14 -2.51 25.78
CA PHE A 65 12.95 -3.30 26.04
C PHE A 65 13.16 -4.30 27.17
N ILE A 66 12.38 -4.12 28.24
CA ILE A 66 12.33 -5.03 29.38
C ILE A 66 10.97 -5.72 29.35
N ALA A 67 10.96 -7.05 29.16
CA ALA A 67 9.72 -7.83 29.01
C ALA A 67 8.72 -7.61 30.15
N THR A 68 9.21 -7.44 31.39
CA THR A 68 8.37 -7.19 32.57
C THR A 68 7.73 -5.80 32.62
N LYS A 69 8.30 -4.80 31.93
CA LYS A 69 7.77 -3.42 31.85
C LYS A 69 6.98 -3.14 30.57
N GLY A 70 6.96 -4.09 29.64
CA GLY A 70 6.32 -3.95 28.32
C GLY A 70 6.95 -2.85 27.45
N ILE A 71 6.30 -2.59 26.30
CA ILE A 71 6.78 -1.62 25.30
C ILE A 71 6.67 -0.17 25.82
N TRP A 72 5.66 0.14 26.63
CA TRP A 72 5.40 1.50 27.12
C TRP A 72 6.25 1.89 28.33
N GLY A 73 6.51 0.96 29.26
CA GLY A 73 7.30 1.21 30.48
C GLY A 73 8.82 1.09 30.31
N SER A 74 9.29 0.68 29.12
CA SER A 74 10.71 0.56 28.80
C SER A 74 11.33 1.93 28.46
N PRO A 75 12.54 2.25 28.97
CA PRO A 75 13.17 3.56 28.75
C PRO A 75 13.54 3.78 27.28
N TRP A 76 13.39 5.02 26.81
CA TRP A 76 13.76 5.42 25.45
C TRP A 76 15.26 5.66 25.35
N VAL A 77 15.93 4.92 24.46
CA VAL A 77 17.40 4.98 24.25
C VAL A 77 17.80 5.48 22.87
N GLY A 78 16.83 5.83 22.02
CA GLY A 78 17.06 6.37 20.68
C GLY A 78 17.87 5.43 19.80
N PHE A 79 18.98 5.91 19.23
CA PHE A 79 19.78 5.16 18.26
C PHE A 79 20.85 4.23 18.86
N LYS A 80 20.81 3.96 20.17
CA LYS A 80 21.80 3.09 20.86
C LYS A 80 21.96 1.74 20.15
N HIS A 81 20.84 1.05 19.90
CA HIS A 81 20.84 -0.29 19.29
C HIS A 81 21.35 -0.26 17.84
N PHE A 82 21.01 0.78 17.08
CA PHE A 82 21.52 0.97 15.71
C PHE A 82 23.03 1.16 15.69
N ARG A 83 23.59 2.01 16.56
CA ARG A 83 25.05 2.21 16.64
C ARG A 83 25.78 0.91 17.00
N ASN A 84 25.23 0.16 17.97
CA ASN A 84 25.80 -1.13 18.34
C ASN A 84 25.78 -2.11 17.15
N PHE A 85 24.65 -2.18 16.42
CA PHE A 85 24.50 -3.05 15.27
C PHE A 85 25.45 -2.68 14.11
N PHE A 86 25.64 -1.39 13.82
CA PHE A 86 26.61 -0.97 12.80
C PHE A 86 28.07 -1.17 13.23
N GLY A 87 28.34 -1.21 14.54
CA GLY A 87 29.66 -1.41 15.11
C GLY A 87 30.13 -2.86 15.19
N ILE A 88 29.26 -3.86 15.01
CA ILE A 88 29.69 -5.27 15.06
C ILE A 88 30.57 -5.60 13.86
N HIS A 89 31.60 -6.42 14.07
CA HIS A 89 32.55 -6.81 13.02
C HIS A 89 31.85 -7.46 11.81
N SER A 90 30.84 -8.29 12.07
CA SER A 90 30.12 -9.03 11.04
C SER A 90 29.12 -8.20 10.24
N PHE A 91 28.83 -6.95 10.60
CA PHE A 91 27.79 -6.14 9.94
C PHE A 91 28.02 -6.03 8.43
N LYS A 92 29.26 -5.67 8.04
CA LYS A 92 29.63 -5.52 6.62
C LYS A 92 29.56 -6.84 5.87
N ILE A 93 29.92 -7.95 6.52
CA ILE A 93 29.85 -9.29 5.94
C ILE A 93 28.40 -9.68 5.69
N ILE A 94 27.52 -9.45 6.66
CA ILE A 94 26.08 -9.73 6.55
C ILE A 94 25.47 -8.94 5.39
N ILE A 95 25.66 -7.62 5.35
CA ILE A 95 25.11 -6.77 4.29
C ILE A 95 25.64 -7.17 2.91
N LYS A 96 26.94 -7.41 2.78
CA LYS A 96 27.53 -7.84 1.50
C LYS A 96 26.95 -9.19 1.06
N ASN A 97 26.82 -10.15 1.97
CA ASN A 97 26.27 -11.46 1.66
C ASN A 97 24.81 -11.38 1.25
N THR A 98 23.97 -10.63 1.97
CA THR A 98 22.55 -10.44 1.62
C THR A 98 22.40 -9.73 0.27
N LEU A 99 23.20 -8.70 0.01
CA LEU A 99 23.16 -7.97 -1.26
C LEU A 99 23.64 -8.84 -2.42
N SER A 100 24.78 -9.52 -2.26
CA SER A 100 25.28 -10.47 -3.26
C SER A 100 24.26 -11.57 -3.55
N LEU A 101 23.65 -12.16 -2.51
CA LEU A 101 22.61 -13.17 -2.66
C LEU A 101 21.39 -12.63 -3.41
N SER A 102 20.96 -11.42 -3.09
CA SER A 102 19.82 -10.77 -3.77
C SER A 102 20.13 -10.50 -5.25
N ILE A 103 21.37 -10.12 -5.58
CA ILE A 103 21.81 -9.94 -6.96
C ILE A 103 21.83 -11.28 -7.70
N TYR A 104 22.41 -12.33 -7.12
CA TYR A 104 22.38 -13.66 -7.74
C TYR A 104 20.95 -14.17 -7.92
N ALA A 105 20.09 -13.99 -6.91
CA ALA A 105 18.68 -14.36 -6.98
C ALA A 105 17.94 -13.59 -8.07
N LEU A 106 18.26 -12.31 -8.30
CA LEU A 106 17.68 -11.53 -9.38
C LEU A 106 18.22 -12.00 -10.75
N LEU A 107 19.54 -12.13 -10.89
CA LEU A 107 20.18 -12.51 -12.16
C LEU A 107 19.86 -13.94 -12.60
N ALA A 108 19.66 -14.87 -11.67
CA ALA A 108 19.27 -16.23 -12.00
C ALA A 108 17.74 -16.38 -11.97
N GLY A 109 17.08 -15.88 -10.92
CA GLY A 109 15.65 -16.10 -10.68
C GLY A 109 14.74 -15.34 -11.63
N PHE A 110 15.15 -14.19 -12.18
CA PHE A 110 14.35 -13.47 -13.17
C PHE A 110 14.44 -14.07 -14.59
N PRO A 111 15.63 -14.39 -15.13
CA PRO A 111 15.73 -14.98 -16.48
C PRO A 111 15.28 -16.44 -16.53
N MET A 112 15.38 -17.20 -15.43
CA MET A 112 15.08 -18.63 -15.44
C MET A 112 13.62 -18.94 -15.87
N PRO A 113 12.58 -18.28 -15.34
CA PRO A 113 11.20 -18.44 -15.84
C PRO A 113 11.03 -18.06 -17.31
N ILE A 114 11.75 -17.03 -17.78
CA ILE A 114 11.67 -16.56 -19.18
C ILE A 114 12.26 -17.62 -20.11
N ILE A 115 13.44 -18.14 -19.77
CA ILE A 115 14.09 -19.22 -20.53
C ILE A 115 13.19 -20.45 -20.54
N LEU A 116 12.63 -20.84 -19.38
CA LEU A 116 11.70 -21.96 -19.29
C LEU A 116 10.46 -21.76 -20.18
N ALA A 117 9.87 -20.57 -20.18
CA ALA A 117 8.73 -20.25 -21.02
C ALA A 117 9.06 -20.34 -22.52
N LEU A 118 10.24 -19.87 -22.93
CA LEU A 118 10.71 -19.98 -24.32
C LEU A 118 10.98 -21.43 -24.72
N LEU A 119 11.63 -22.21 -23.86
CA LEU A 119 11.88 -23.63 -24.10
C LEU A 119 10.57 -24.42 -24.23
N LEU A 120 9.60 -24.18 -23.34
CA LEU A 120 8.27 -24.80 -23.43
C LEU A 120 7.50 -24.34 -24.68
N ASN A 121 7.69 -23.10 -25.11
CA ASN A 121 7.06 -22.61 -26.33
C ASN A 121 7.56 -23.34 -27.58
N GLU A 122 8.86 -23.65 -27.64
CA GLU A 122 9.54 -24.31 -28.76
C GLU A 122 9.25 -25.82 -28.86
N VAL A 123 8.72 -26.45 -27.80
CA VAL A 123 8.30 -27.86 -27.84
C VAL A 123 7.09 -28.04 -28.76
N LYS A 124 7.30 -28.67 -29.93
CA LYS A 124 6.28 -28.92 -30.98
C LYS A 124 5.22 -29.97 -30.60
N SER A 125 5.45 -30.78 -29.56
CA SER A 125 4.51 -31.83 -29.15
C SER A 125 3.35 -31.27 -28.32
N ASN A 126 2.16 -31.21 -28.92
CA ASN A 126 0.92 -30.78 -28.26
C ASN A 126 0.55 -31.61 -27.02
N LYS A 127 1.12 -32.81 -26.85
CA LYS A 127 0.85 -33.67 -25.68
C LYS A 127 1.68 -33.26 -24.45
N PHE A 128 2.86 -32.67 -24.63
CA PHE A 128 3.72 -32.20 -23.52
C PHE A 128 3.39 -30.78 -23.06
N LYS A 129 2.83 -29.91 -23.92
CA LYS A 129 2.33 -28.57 -23.53
C LYS A 129 1.13 -28.60 -22.57
N LYS A 130 0.37 -29.70 -22.52
CA LYS A 130 -0.91 -29.81 -21.80
C LYS A 130 -0.80 -30.51 -20.43
N LEU A 131 0.36 -31.09 -20.13
CA LEU A 131 0.65 -31.78 -18.87
C LEU A 131 1.39 -30.88 -17.86
N VAL A 132 1.80 -29.67 -18.26
CA VAL A 132 2.33 -28.60 -17.41
C VAL A 132 1.27 -27.53 -17.24
#